data_AF-A0A6N3DZ22-F1
#
_entry.id   AF-A0A6N3DZ22-F1
#
_cell.length_a   1.000
_cell.length_b   1.000
_cell.length_c   1.000
_cell.angle_alpha   90.00
_cell.angle_beta   90.00
_cell.angle_gamma   90.00
#
_symmetry.space_group_name_H-M   'P 1'
#
loop_
_entity.id
_entity.type
_entity.pdbx_description
1 polymer ?
#
loop_
_entity_poly.entity_id
_entity_poly.type
_entity_poly.pdbx_seq_one_letter_code
_entity_poly.pdbx_strand_id
1 'polypeptide(L)'
;MQRQIDEWKPGQEPLTIPDELTGRVLNRNYMVDWQDRLFQDSVLVRFEDGKLNPKATFTALAAFLDLPYTKSMTYCSRNGERDPESLKGNDRGFDPAAIYRTYEEYLGREERVYLEYLMGDVYRRYGYDFQCYDGAPMDEEAMNALVGKLHGCTDLILASYKKAMEHKVFFEGEDPEQRRQEILTEIGENMAAKRREIAGVLMRGLRFVNKNGAPLNFMPLLELDPALLEQPLYH
;
A
#
# COMPACT_ATOMS: atom_id res chain seq x y z
N MET A 1 -10.64 5.54 -9.52
CA MET A 1 -11.05 6.74 -8.75
C MET A 1 -9.86 7.68 -8.83
N GLN A 2 -9.85 8.59 -9.81
CA GLN A 2 -8.81 9.62 -9.91
C GLN A 2 -8.87 10.43 -8.61
N ARG A 3 -7.78 10.55 -7.85
CA ARG A 3 -7.67 11.61 -6.84
C ARG A 3 -7.62 12.92 -7.60
N GLN A 4 -8.77 13.43 -8.03
CA GLN A 4 -8.87 14.80 -8.51
C GLN A 4 -8.52 15.69 -7.31
N ILE A 5 -7.60 16.63 -7.52
CA ILE A 5 -7.36 17.64 -6.50
C ILE A 5 -8.59 18.54 -6.53
N ASP A 6 -9.52 18.30 -5.60
CA ASP A 6 -10.75 19.07 -5.46
C ASP A 6 -10.45 20.59 -5.49
N GLU A 7 -11.40 21.37 -6.00
CA GLU A 7 -11.30 22.83 -5.96
C GLU A 7 -11.30 23.29 -4.49
N TRP A 8 -10.29 24.08 -4.14
CA TRP A 8 -10.14 24.63 -2.80
C TRP A 8 -11.28 25.61 -2.49
N LYS A 9 -11.87 25.51 -1.30
CA LYS A 9 -12.91 26.44 -0.81
C LYS A 9 -12.35 27.36 0.28
N PRO A 10 -12.70 28.65 0.29
CA PRO A 10 -12.30 29.58 1.35
C PRO A 10 -12.69 29.05 2.73
N GLY A 11 -11.70 28.91 3.63
CA GLY A 11 -11.89 28.40 4.99
C GLY A 11 -11.57 26.91 5.19
N GLN A 12 -11.24 26.15 4.12
CA GLN A 12 -10.64 24.82 4.25
C GLN A 12 -9.12 24.89 4.24
N GLU A 13 -8.46 24.07 5.06
CA GLU A 13 -7.02 23.88 4.91
C GLU A 13 -6.71 23.29 3.52
N PRO A 14 -5.66 23.77 2.84
CA PRO A 14 -5.26 23.20 1.57
C PRO A 14 -4.95 21.71 1.71
N LEU A 15 -5.67 20.86 0.97
CA LEU A 15 -5.38 19.43 0.89
C LEU A 15 -4.08 19.22 0.12
N THR A 16 -3.00 18.92 0.84
CA THR A 16 -1.74 18.43 0.27
C THR A 16 -1.77 16.91 0.24
N ILE A 17 -1.10 16.33 -0.75
CA ILE A 17 -1.00 14.87 -0.87
C ILE A 17 0.07 14.39 0.12
N PRO A 18 -0.26 13.45 1.02
CA PRO A 18 0.73 12.88 1.93
C PRO A 18 1.73 11.99 1.18
N ASP A 19 2.92 11.80 1.75
CA ASP A 19 3.91 10.85 1.25
C ASP A 19 3.47 9.40 1.54
N GLU A 20 2.64 8.86 0.66
CA GLU A 20 2.10 7.51 0.76
C GLU A 20 3.21 6.45 0.70
N LEU A 21 4.31 6.67 -0.03
CA LEU A 21 5.43 5.72 -0.09
C LEU A 21 6.03 5.51 1.30
N THR A 22 6.34 6.62 1.98
CA THR A 22 6.82 6.59 3.37
C THR A 22 5.80 5.96 4.29
N GLY A 23 4.52 6.31 4.13
CA GLY A 23 3.42 5.72 4.91
C GLY A 23 3.33 4.19 4.76
N ARG A 24 3.50 3.65 3.56
CA ARG A 24 3.44 2.20 3.31
C ARG A 24 4.65 1.45 3.87
N VAL A 25 5.88 1.93 3.65
CA VAL A 25 7.09 1.20 4.10
C VAL A 25 7.25 1.19 5.62
N LEU A 26 6.72 2.22 6.30
CA LEU A 26 6.70 2.30 7.76
C LEU A 26 5.53 1.55 8.40
N ASN A 27 4.47 1.26 7.64
CA ASN A 27 3.33 0.52 8.17
C ASN A 27 3.68 -0.96 8.32
N ARG A 28 3.91 -1.37 9.57
CA ARG A 28 4.22 -2.74 9.98
C ARG A 28 3.11 -3.36 10.82
N ASN A 29 1.85 -2.96 10.62
CA ASN A 29 0.70 -3.44 11.39
C ASN A 29 0.39 -4.95 11.22
N TYR A 30 1.03 -5.61 10.24
CA TYR A 30 1.03 -7.06 10.09
C TYR A 30 1.99 -7.76 11.06
N MET A 31 2.84 -7.03 11.78
CA MET A 31 3.68 -7.55 12.87
C MET A 31 2.91 -7.40 14.18
N VAL A 32 2.40 -8.50 14.70
CA VAL A 32 1.50 -8.55 15.86
C VAL A 32 2.15 -9.36 16.98
N ASP A 33 1.88 -8.98 18.22
CA ASP A 33 2.30 -9.75 19.39
C ASP A 33 1.55 -11.08 19.41
N TRP A 34 2.26 -12.21 19.53
CA TRP A 34 1.66 -13.54 19.56
C TRP A 34 0.77 -13.76 20.80
N GLN A 35 0.96 -12.93 21.84
CA GLN A 35 0.13 -12.94 23.04
C GLN A 35 -1.17 -12.13 22.87
N ASP A 36 -1.28 -11.30 21.83
CA ASP A 36 -2.49 -10.52 21.57
C ASP A 36 -3.60 -11.42 21.02
N ARG A 37 -4.84 -11.14 21.43
CA ARG A 37 -6.02 -11.82 20.89
C ARG A 37 -6.16 -11.61 19.39
N LEU A 38 -5.71 -10.48 18.85
CA LEU A 38 -5.67 -10.27 17.41
C LEU A 38 -4.84 -11.38 16.72
N PHE A 39 -3.70 -11.79 17.28
CA PHE A 39 -2.90 -12.85 16.70
C PHE A 39 -3.52 -14.25 16.93
N GLN A 40 -4.11 -14.47 18.10
CA GLN A 40 -4.64 -15.78 18.50
C GLN A 40 -6.00 -16.12 17.87
N ASP A 41 -6.88 -15.12 17.75
CA ASP A 41 -8.29 -15.29 17.39
C ASP A 41 -8.59 -14.79 15.96
N SER A 42 -7.61 -14.26 15.23
CA SER A 42 -7.82 -13.76 13.86
C SER A 42 -6.83 -14.34 12.88
N VAL A 43 -7.18 -14.25 11.59
CA VAL A 43 -6.38 -14.75 10.47
C VAL A 43 -6.41 -13.74 9.34
N LEU A 44 -5.28 -13.56 8.65
CA LEU A 44 -5.16 -12.71 7.48
C LEU A 44 -5.70 -13.45 6.27
N VAL A 45 -6.69 -12.85 5.60
CA VAL A 45 -7.25 -13.34 4.34
C VAL A 45 -6.78 -12.41 3.23
N ARG A 46 -6.08 -12.95 2.23
CA ARG A 46 -5.65 -12.16 1.06
C ARG A 46 -6.85 -11.89 0.15
N PHE A 47 -6.91 -10.67 -0.37
CA PHE A 47 -7.97 -10.28 -1.30
C PHE A 47 -7.90 -11.09 -2.60
N GLU A 48 -6.67 -11.34 -3.07
CA GLU A 48 -6.37 -12.10 -4.28
C GLU A 48 -6.91 -13.53 -4.18
N ASP A 49 -6.70 -14.21 -3.05
CA ASP A 49 -7.22 -15.56 -2.81
C ASP A 49 -8.75 -15.61 -2.87
N GLY A 50 -9.43 -14.61 -2.31
CA GLY A 50 -10.88 -14.51 -2.34
C GLY A 50 -11.45 -14.31 -3.75
N LYS A 51 -10.69 -13.68 -4.65
CA LYS A 51 -11.08 -13.47 -6.05
C LYS A 51 -10.71 -14.63 -6.95
N LEU A 52 -9.49 -15.15 -6.84
CA LEU A 52 -8.95 -16.18 -7.72
C LEU A 52 -9.46 -17.58 -7.36
N ASN A 53 -9.58 -17.87 -6.07
CA ASN A 53 -9.93 -19.18 -5.54
C ASN A 53 -11.05 -19.10 -4.50
N PRO A 54 -12.23 -18.52 -4.83
CA PRO A 54 -13.27 -18.23 -3.85
C PRO A 54 -13.72 -19.50 -3.09
N LYS A 55 -13.85 -20.63 -3.78
CA LYS A 55 -14.22 -21.90 -3.14
C LYS A 55 -13.21 -22.32 -2.08
N ALA A 56 -11.90 -22.27 -2.38
CA ALA A 56 -10.85 -22.61 -1.42
C ALA A 56 -10.87 -21.63 -0.23
N THR A 57 -10.91 -20.33 -0.52
CA THR A 57 -10.88 -19.25 0.47
C THR A 57 -12.06 -19.30 1.43
N PHE A 58 -13.29 -19.39 0.93
CA PHE A 58 -14.48 -19.40 1.78
C PHE A 58 -14.68 -20.75 2.48
N THR A 59 -14.17 -21.86 1.94
CA THR A 59 -14.15 -23.15 2.66
C THR A 59 -13.22 -23.06 3.87
N ALA A 60 -11.99 -22.57 3.67
CA ALA A 60 -11.01 -22.40 4.76
C ALA A 60 -11.50 -21.37 5.80
N LEU A 61 -12.07 -20.26 5.36
CA LEU A 61 -12.61 -19.24 6.26
C LEU A 61 -13.83 -19.74 7.05
N ALA A 62 -14.71 -20.53 6.43
CA ALA A 62 -15.84 -21.14 7.13
C ALA A 62 -15.34 -22.10 8.22
N ALA A 63 -14.33 -22.93 7.90
CA ALA A 63 -13.71 -23.82 8.89
C ALA A 63 -13.04 -23.04 10.04
N PHE A 64 -12.31 -21.96 9.74
CA PHE A 64 -11.71 -21.09 10.77
C PHE A 64 -12.74 -20.49 11.73
N LEU A 65 -13.94 -20.17 11.24
CA LEU A 65 -15.03 -19.59 12.03
C LEU A 65 -15.99 -20.62 12.64
N ASP A 66 -15.69 -21.92 12.52
CA ASP A 66 -16.59 -23.02 12.91
C ASP A 66 -17.99 -22.93 12.27
N LEU A 67 -18.06 -22.52 10.99
CA LEU A 67 -19.28 -22.40 10.20
C LEU A 67 -19.33 -23.45 9.09
N PRO A 68 -20.52 -23.95 8.72
CA PRO A 68 -20.66 -24.78 7.53
C PRO A 68 -20.45 -23.93 6.27
N TYR A 69 -19.71 -24.46 5.30
CA TYR A 69 -19.67 -23.88 3.96
C TYR A 69 -21.03 -24.06 3.27
N THR A 70 -21.60 -22.97 2.74
CA THR A 70 -22.95 -22.98 2.15
C THR A 70 -22.99 -22.32 0.78
N LYS A 71 -24.09 -22.57 0.04
CA LYS A 71 -24.31 -22.02 -1.30
C LYS A 71 -24.29 -20.48 -1.34
N SER A 72 -24.60 -19.79 -0.25
CA SER A 72 -24.54 -18.32 -0.21
C SER A 72 -23.11 -17.76 -0.20
N MET A 73 -22.09 -18.59 0.04
CA MET A 73 -20.68 -18.20 -0.03
C MET A 73 -20.11 -18.31 -1.45
N THR A 74 -20.89 -18.76 -2.43
CA THR A 74 -20.45 -18.90 -3.83
C THR A 74 -20.72 -17.68 -4.70
N TYR A 75 -21.26 -16.59 -4.14
CA TYR A 75 -21.56 -15.36 -4.85
C TYR A 75 -21.57 -14.16 -3.89
N CYS A 76 -21.40 -12.96 -4.43
CA CYS A 76 -21.58 -11.72 -3.66
C CYS A 76 -23.05 -11.32 -3.69
N SER A 77 -23.55 -10.70 -2.62
CA SER A 77 -24.91 -10.16 -2.63
C SER A 77 -25.01 -8.84 -1.89
N ARG A 78 -25.92 -7.99 -2.37
CA ARG A 78 -26.26 -6.72 -1.72
C ARG A 78 -27.75 -6.47 -1.93
N ASN A 79 -28.49 -6.21 -0.85
CA ASN A 79 -29.93 -5.91 -0.89
C ASN A 79 -30.77 -6.95 -1.67
N GLY A 80 -30.41 -8.24 -1.60
CA GLY A 80 -31.12 -9.32 -2.28
C GLY A 80 -30.74 -9.55 -3.75
N GLU A 81 -29.91 -8.69 -4.34
CA GLU A 81 -29.35 -8.89 -5.67
C GLU A 81 -28.05 -9.71 -5.60
N ARG A 82 -27.86 -10.60 -6.58
CA ARG A 82 -26.63 -11.39 -6.75
C ARG A 82 -25.65 -10.68 -7.68
N ASP A 83 -24.39 -10.67 -7.25
CA ASP A 83 -23.27 -10.02 -7.92
C ASP A 83 -23.57 -8.61 -8.44
N PRO A 84 -24.19 -7.73 -7.62
CA PRO A 84 -24.51 -6.38 -8.04
C PRO A 84 -23.23 -5.58 -8.27
N GLU A 85 -23.31 -4.62 -9.18
CA GLU A 85 -22.25 -3.63 -9.35
C GLU A 85 -22.19 -2.72 -8.11
N SER A 86 -21.03 -2.63 -7.47
CA SER A 86 -20.86 -1.82 -6.25
C SER A 86 -20.80 -0.32 -6.54
N LEU A 87 -20.06 0.05 -7.58
CA LEU A 87 -19.95 1.39 -8.17
C LEU A 87 -19.80 1.23 -9.69
N LYS A 88 -20.23 2.23 -10.46
CA LYS A 88 -20.15 2.22 -11.92
C LYS A 88 -18.72 1.90 -12.40
N GLY A 89 -18.55 0.81 -13.14
CA GLY A 89 -17.28 0.34 -13.69
C GLY A 89 -16.49 -0.63 -12.79
N ASN A 90 -17.05 -1.04 -11.64
CA ASN A 90 -16.42 -2.04 -10.78
C ASN A 90 -16.72 -3.47 -11.26
N ASP A 91 -15.72 -4.35 -11.10
CA ASP A 91 -15.88 -5.77 -11.38
C ASP A 91 -16.88 -6.42 -10.41
N ARG A 92 -17.66 -7.37 -10.90
CA ARG A 92 -18.76 -8.00 -10.15
C ARG A 92 -18.30 -9.28 -9.45
N GLY A 93 -18.93 -9.58 -8.31
CA GLY A 93 -18.71 -10.87 -7.63
C GLY A 93 -17.23 -11.18 -7.38
N PHE A 94 -16.82 -12.37 -7.78
CA PHE A 94 -15.43 -12.85 -7.70
C PHE A 94 -14.63 -12.66 -9.01
N ASP A 95 -15.06 -11.78 -9.90
CA ASP A 95 -14.31 -11.49 -11.13
C ASP A 95 -12.85 -11.10 -10.81
N PRO A 96 -11.85 -11.81 -11.39
CA PRO A 96 -10.44 -11.61 -11.10
C PRO A 96 -9.85 -10.40 -11.82
N ALA A 97 -10.58 -9.73 -12.72
CA ALA A 97 -10.08 -8.55 -13.44
C ALA A 97 -9.52 -7.48 -12.48
N ALA A 98 -10.10 -7.32 -11.29
CA ALA A 98 -9.63 -6.41 -10.25
C ALA A 98 -8.19 -6.71 -9.77
N ILE A 99 -7.76 -7.98 -9.79
CA ILE A 99 -6.45 -8.42 -9.33
C ILE A 99 -5.36 -8.02 -10.33
N TYR A 100 -5.67 -8.07 -11.63
CA TYR A 100 -4.70 -7.86 -12.70
C TYR A 100 -4.60 -6.41 -13.18
N ARG A 101 -5.37 -5.47 -12.59
CA ARG A 101 -5.28 -4.05 -12.93
C ARG A 101 -3.92 -3.49 -12.50
N THR A 102 -3.11 -3.06 -13.46
CA THR A 102 -1.86 -2.34 -13.18
C THR A 102 -2.15 -0.85 -13.05
N TYR A 103 -1.74 -0.25 -11.93
CA TYR A 103 -1.94 1.18 -11.61
C TYR A 103 -0.70 1.99 -12.01
N GLU A 104 -0.25 1.84 -13.26
CA GLU A 104 0.98 2.43 -13.81
C GLU A 104 0.94 3.96 -13.88
N GLU A 105 -0.24 4.54 -13.98
CA GLU A 105 -0.40 5.98 -13.99
C GLU A 105 -0.18 6.65 -12.63
N TYR A 106 -0.10 5.87 -11.53
CA TYR A 106 0.03 6.42 -10.17
C TYR A 106 1.43 6.29 -9.56
N LEU A 107 2.16 5.22 -9.89
CA LEU A 107 3.52 4.97 -9.40
C LEU A 107 4.41 4.50 -10.54
N GLY A 108 5.52 5.21 -10.73
CA GLY A 108 6.58 4.85 -11.65
C GLY A 108 7.31 3.58 -11.23
N ARG A 109 8.18 3.09 -12.10
CA ARG A 109 8.92 1.84 -11.88
C ARG A 109 9.80 1.94 -10.65
N GLU A 110 10.50 3.06 -10.47
CA GLU A 110 11.42 3.30 -9.37
C GLU A 110 10.71 3.29 -8.01
N GLU A 111 9.52 3.89 -7.91
CA GLU A 111 8.70 3.81 -6.70
C GLU A 111 8.26 2.39 -6.37
N ARG A 112 7.92 1.59 -7.39
CA ARG A 112 7.54 0.18 -7.21
C ARG A 112 8.73 -0.65 -6.74
N VAL A 113 9.91 -0.46 -7.32
CA VAL A 113 11.16 -1.11 -6.87
C VAL A 113 11.45 -0.73 -5.42
N TYR A 114 11.30 0.55 -5.06
CA TYR A 114 11.50 1.03 -3.69
C TYR A 114 10.56 0.33 -2.68
N LEU A 115 9.27 0.20 -3.03
CA LEU A 115 8.29 -0.50 -2.20
C LEU A 115 8.58 -2.00 -2.11
N GLU A 116 8.74 -2.68 -3.25
CA GLU A 116 8.97 -4.13 -3.29
C GLU A 116 10.24 -4.53 -2.53
N TYR A 117 11.30 -3.73 -2.65
CA TYR A 117 12.52 -3.98 -1.89
C TYR A 117 12.31 -3.82 -0.37
N LEU A 118 11.81 -2.67 0.08
CA LEU A 118 11.67 -2.36 1.51
C LEU A 118 10.55 -3.14 2.21
N MET A 119 9.56 -3.63 1.45
CA MET A 119 8.47 -4.47 1.92
C MET A 119 8.67 -5.95 1.53
N GLY A 120 9.86 -6.32 1.06
CA GLY A 120 10.11 -7.67 0.53
C GLY A 120 9.91 -8.79 1.54
N ASP A 121 10.02 -8.49 2.84
CA ASP A 121 9.71 -9.41 3.93
C ASP A 121 8.23 -9.80 3.96
N VAL A 122 7.33 -8.81 3.88
CA VAL A 122 5.88 -9.04 3.89
C VAL A 122 5.40 -9.66 2.58
N TYR A 123 6.01 -9.28 1.43
CA TYR A 123 5.74 -9.92 0.14
C TYR A 123 6.02 -11.42 0.22
N ARG A 124 7.25 -11.80 0.58
CA ARG A 124 7.63 -13.22 0.70
C ARG A 124 6.80 -13.97 1.73
N ARG A 125 6.54 -13.36 2.90
CA ARG A 125 5.76 -14.01 3.97
C ARG A 125 4.35 -14.39 3.52
N TYR A 126 3.73 -13.54 2.72
CA TYR A 126 2.38 -13.75 2.22
C TYR A 126 2.36 -14.23 0.78
N GLY A 127 3.45 -14.82 0.29
CA GLY A 127 3.51 -15.53 -0.98
C GLY A 127 3.37 -14.65 -2.21
N TYR A 128 3.76 -13.37 -2.12
CA TYR A 128 3.84 -12.46 -3.25
C TYR A 128 5.25 -12.46 -3.88
N ASP A 129 5.30 -12.50 -5.21
CA ASP A 129 6.48 -12.26 -6.04
C ASP A 129 6.64 -10.76 -6.36
N PHE A 130 7.86 -10.37 -6.76
CA PHE A 130 8.18 -9.02 -7.20
C PHE A 130 7.83 -8.84 -8.67
N GLN A 131 7.22 -7.71 -9.02
CA GLN A 131 6.88 -7.37 -10.39
C GLN A 131 7.93 -6.47 -11.04
N CYS A 132 8.59 -5.60 -10.27
CA CYS A 132 9.50 -4.58 -10.79
C CYS A 132 10.94 -4.78 -10.30
N TYR A 133 11.11 -5.22 -9.06
CA TYR A 133 12.39 -5.49 -8.45
C TYR A 133 12.92 -6.88 -8.85
N ASP A 134 14.16 -6.94 -9.29
CA ASP A 134 14.81 -8.12 -9.87
C ASP A 134 15.47 -9.04 -8.83
N GLY A 135 15.40 -8.68 -7.54
CA GLY A 135 16.06 -9.41 -6.47
C GLY A 135 17.57 -9.16 -6.37
N ALA A 136 18.13 -8.24 -7.16
CA ALA A 136 19.55 -7.90 -7.09
C ALA A 136 19.90 -7.28 -5.73
N PRO A 137 21.05 -7.62 -5.12
CA PRO A 137 21.44 -7.04 -3.84
C PRO A 137 21.46 -5.51 -3.92
N MET A 138 20.95 -4.86 -2.88
CA MET A 138 20.83 -3.41 -2.81
C MET A 138 21.64 -2.91 -1.63
N ASP A 139 22.64 -2.08 -1.92
CA ASP A 139 23.42 -1.37 -0.92
C ASP A 139 22.89 0.06 -0.72
N GLU A 140 23.49 0.77 0.23
CA GLU A 140 23.08 2.14 0.59
C GLU A 140 23.27 3.13 -0.56
N GLU A 141 24.30 2.96 -1.39
CA GLU A 141 24.56 3.83 -2.55
C GLU A 141 23.48 3.65 -3.63
N ALA A 142 23.18 2.40 -3.98
CA ALA A 142 22.12 2.06 -4.92
C ALA A 142 20.74 2.52 -4.43
N MET A 143 20.45 2.36 -3.13
CA MET A 143 19.21 2.85 -2.52
C MET A 143 19.14 4.38 -2.58
N ASN A 144 20.21 5.10 -2.25
CA ASN A 144 20.24 6.55 -2.31
C ASN A 144 20.06 7.07 -3.75
N ALA A 145 20.64 6.37 -4.74
CA ALA A 145 20.43 6.65 -6.15
C ALA A 145 18.99 6.38 -6.59
N LEU A 146 18.36 5.31 -6.08
CA LEU A 146 16.95 5.00 -6.32
C LEU A 146 16.03 6.09 -5.74
N VAL A 147 16.27 6.51 -4.49
CA VAL A 147 15.50 7.59 -3.85
C VAL A 147 15.58 8.89 -4.65
N GLY A 148 16.72 9.18 -5.27
CA GLY A 148 16.91 10.33 -6.15
C GLY A 148 16.08 10.30 -7.44
N LYS A 149 15.49 9.16 -7.80
CA LYS A 149 14.70 8.95 -9.03
C LYS A 149 13.20 8.75 -8.78
N LEU A 150 12.72 8.94 -7.55
CA LEU A 150 11.30 8.76 -7.18
C LEU A 150 10.42 9.94 -7.64
N HIS A 151 10.47 10.28 -8.93
CA HIS A 151 9.83 11.48 -9.49
C HIS A 151 8.31 11.35 -9.58
N GLY A 152 7.75 10.19 -9.90
CA GLY A 152 6.30 10.03 -10.11
C GLY A 152 5.47 10.44 -8.89
N CYS A 153 5.81 9.92 -7.71
CA CYS A 153 5.10 10.30 -6.48
C CYS A 153 5.52 11.69 -5.97
N THR A 154 6.81 12.02 -6.06
CA THR A 154 7.35 13.30 -5.59
C THR A 154 6.75 14.49 -6.33
N ASP A 155 6.66 14.40 -7.66
CA ASP A 155 6.16 15.49 -8.49
C ASP A 155 4.67 15.73 -8.24
N LEU A 156 3.88 14.68 -8.01
CA LEU A 156 2.47 14.80 -7.61
C LEU A 156 2.32 15.50 -6.25
N ILE A 157 3.16 15.15 -5.28
CA ILE A 157 3.17 15.79 -3.96
C ILE A 157 3.54 17.27 -4.11
N LEU A 158 4.64 17.59 -4.80
CA LEU A 158 5.09 18.97 -5.02
C LEU A 158 4.05 19.79 -5.80
N ALA A 159 3.36 19.20 -6.79
CA ALA A 159 2.26 19.84 -7.49
C ALA A 159 1.09 20.19 -6.55
N SER A 160 0.77 19.30 -5.59
CA SER A 160 -0.26 19.58 -4.58
C SER A 160 0.13 20.74 -3.66
N TYR A 161 1.41 20.81 -3.24
CA TYR A 161 1.93 21.94 -2.47
C TYR A 161 1.91 23.22 -3.28
N LYS A 162 2.27 23.18 -4.56
CA LYS A 162 2.23 24.34 -5.45
C LYS A 162 0.81 24.92 -5.51
N LYS A 163 -0.20 24.07 -5.77
CA LYS A 163 -1.62 24.48 -5.79
C LYS A 163 -2.07 25.03 -4.44
N ALA A 164 -1.68 24.38 -3.34
CA ALA A 164 -1.98 24.86 -1.99
C ALA A 164 -1.38 26.23 -1.67
N MET A 165 -0.27 26.59 -2.30
CA MET A 165 0.42 27.87 -2.10
C MET A 165 -0.09 29.01 -2.99
N GLU A 166 -0.94 28.75 -3.97
CA GLU A 166 -1.55 29.80 -4.82
C GLU A 166 -2.36 30.82 -4.00
N HIS A 167 -2.90 30.39 -2.85
CA HIS A 167 -3.70 31.21 -1.96
C HIS A 167 -2.89 31.84 -0.80
N LYS A 168 -1.57 31.60 -0.71
CA LYS A 168 -0.74 32.15 0.37
C LYS A 168 -0.29 33.58 0.03
N VAL A 169 -0.44 34.47 1.01
CA VAL A 169 0.09 35.85 0.96
C VAL A 169 1.50 35.85 1.54
N PHE A 170 2.45 36.40 0.78
CA PHE A 170 3.85 36.59 1.21
C PHE A 170 4.06 38.05 1.66
N PHE A 171 5.10 38.32 2.45
CA PHE A 171 5.40 39.65 2.99
C PHE A 171 5.78 40.65 1.89
N GLU A 172 5.57 41.95 2.14
CA GLU A 172 5.99 43.02 1.23
C GLU A 172 7.53 43.04 1.08
N GLY A 173 8.00 42.93 -0.16
CA GLY A 173 9.43 42.99 -0.52
C GLY A 173 10.03 41.68 -1.03
N GLU A 174 9.33 40.56 -0.96
CA GLU A 174 9.73 39.29 -1.57
C GLU A 174 9.08 39.10 -2.95
N ASP A 175 9.79 38.46 -3.89
CA ASP A 175 9.16 37.92 -5.10
C ASP A 175 8.38 36.65 -4.72
N PRO A 176 7.03 36.66 -4.79
CA PRO A 176 6.23 35.52 -4.37
C PRO A 176 6.49 34.25 -5.18
N GLU A 177 6.85 34.35 -6.47
CA GLU A 177 7.15 33.16 -7.28
C GLU A 177 8.49 32.55 -6.89
N GLN A 178 9.52 33.39 -6.69
CA GLN A 178 10.81 32.92 -6.21
C GLN A 178 10.65 32.23 -4.84
N ARG A 179 9.92 32.85 -3.91
CA ARG A 179 9.69 32.28 -2.58
C ARG A 179 8.93 30.96 -2.64
N ARG A 180 7.91 30.85 -3.50
CA ARG A 180 7.21 29.58 -3.75
C ARG A 180 8.16 28.50 -4.24
N GLN A 181 9.04 28.83 -5.18
CA GLN A 181 10.00 27.88 -5.74
C GLN A 181 11.03 27.41 -4.71
N GLU A 182 11.52 28.30 -3.85
CA GLU A 182 12.41 27.96 -2.73
C GLU A 182 11.73 26.96 -1.77
N ILE A 183 10.49 27.23 -1.37
CA ILE A 183 9.72 26.34 -0.48
C ILE A 183 9.49 24.96 -1.12
N LEU A 184 9.14 24.90 -2.41
CA LEU A 184 8.97 23.62 -3.11
C LEU A 184 10.27 22.82 -3.16
N THR A 185 11.40 23.51 -3.37
CA THR A 185 12.73 22.89 -3.39
C THR A 185 13.06 22.32 -2.01
N GLU A 186 12.87 23.09 -0.95
CA GLU A 186 13.08 22.66 0.43
C GLU A 186 12.21 21.44 0.81
N ILE A 187 10.93 21.44 0.42
CA ILE A 187 10.02 20.31 0.65
C ILE A 187 10.54 19.05 -0.07
N GLY A 188 10.95 19.17 -1.33
CA GLY A 188 11.48 18.06 -2.12
C GLY A 188 12.76 17.48 -1.52
N GLU A 189 13.70 18.34 -1.13
CA GLU A 189 14.96 17.94 -0.50
C GLU A 189 14.75 17.26 0.85
N ASN A 190 13.89 17.83 1.71
CA ASN A 190 13.54 17.25 3.01
C ASN A 190 12.87 15.89 2.86
N MET A 191 11.96 15.74 1.89
CA MET A 191 11.30 14.47 1.61
C MET A 191 12.31 13.41 1.14
N ALA A 192 13.21 13.76 0.22
CA ALA A 192 14.25 12.85 -0.25
C ALA A 192 15.21 12.46 0.89
N ALA A 193 15.64 13.41 1.71
CA ALA A 193 16.49 13.15 2.88
C ALA A 193 15.82 12.17 3.86
N LYS A 194 14.55 12.40 4.19
CA LYS A 194 13.78 11.53 5.09
C LYS A 194 13.59 10.13 4.52
N ARG A 195 13.33 9.99 3.23
CA ARG A 195 13.22 8.68 2.56
C ARG A 195 14.55 7.92 2.60
N ARG A 196 15.69 8.59 2.38
CA ARG A 196 17.03 7.97 2.53
C ARG A 196 17.28 7.48 3.95
N GLU A 197 16.98 8.31 4.95
CA GLU A 197 17.11 7.92 6.36
C GLU A 197 16.26 6.68 6.68
N ILE A 198 14.99 6.69 6.31
CA ILE A 198 14.06 5.58 6.55
C ILE A 198 14.54 4.31 5.85
N ALA A 199 14.90 4.39 4.57
CA ALA A 199 15.39 3.26 3.81
C ALA A 199 16.67 2.68 4.44
N GLY A 200 17.62 3.55 4.81
CA GLY A 200 18.86 3.15 5.49
C GLY A 200 18.63 2.47 6.84
N VAL A 201 17.57 2.84 7.58
CA VAL A 201 17.18 2.15 8.82
C VAL A 201 16.54 0.79 8.52
N LEU A 202 15.58 0.72 7.59
CA LEU A 202 14.88 -0.51 7.22
C LEU A 202 15.82 -1.58 6.65
N MET A 203 16.84 -1.17 5.89
CA MET A 203 17.85 -2.05 5.29
C MET A 203 18.75 -2.77 6.30
N ARG A 204 18.76 -2.34 7.57
CA ARG A 204 19.58 -2.97 8.63
C ARG A 204 19.00 -4.29 9.15
N GLY A 205 17.84 -4.73 8.63
CA GLY A 205 17.19 -5.96 9.08
C GLY A 205 16.59 -5.80 10.48
N LEU A 206 15.63 -4.88 10.61
CA LEU A 206 15.01 -4.55 11.88
C LEU A 206 14.32 -5.76 12.53
N ARG A 207 14.37 -5.80 13.87
CA ARG A 207 13.58 -6.72 14.69
C ARG A 207 12.53 -5.92 15.44
N PHE A 208 11.26 -6.19 15.17
CA PHE A 208 10.15 -5.55 15.88
C PHE A 208 9.85 -6.31 17.16
N VAL A 209 9.73 -5.59 18.27
CA VAL A 209 9.47 -6.16 19.60
C VAL A 209 8.31 -5.43 20.27
N ASN A 210 7.60 -6.14 21.15
CA ASN A 210 6.59 -5.53 22.02
C ASN A 210 7.25 -4.75 23.19
N LYS A 211 6.43 -4.13 24.04
CA LYS A 211 6.86 -3.39 25.22
C LYS A 211 7.69 -4.19 26.24
N ASN A 212 7.62 -5.52 26.19
CA ASN A 212 8.35 -6.44 27.06
C ASN A 212 9.64 -6.98 26.40
N GLY A 213 9.97 -6.54 25.19
CA GLY A 213 11.12 -7.01 24.42
C GLY A 213 10.92 -8.36 23.71
N ALA A 214 9.71 -8.92 23.70
CA ALA A 214 9.41 -10.14 22.95
C ALA A 214 9.21 -9.81 21.46
N PRO A 215 9.67 -10.67 20.54
CA PRO A 215 9.53 -10.43 19.10
C PRO A 215 8.06 -10.42 18.66
N LEU A 216 7.71 -9.49 17.78
CA LEU A 216 6.46 -9.51 17.04
C LEU A 216 6.53 -10.53 15.90
N ASN A 217 5.38 -11.07 15.53
CA ASN A 217 5.25 -12.09 14.51
C ASN A 217 4.36 -11.59 13.37
N PHE A 218 4.61 -12.08 12.16
CA PHE A 218 3.67 -11.85 11.06
C PHE A 218 2.32 -12.48 11.38
N MET A 219 1.25 -11.72 11.16
CA MET A 219 -0.13 -12.19 11.28
C MET A 219 -0.30 -13.53 10.55
N PRO A 220 -0.94 -14.55 11.16
CA PRO A 220 -1.16 -15.84 10.51
C PRO A 220 -1.93 -15.67 9.21
N LEU A 221 -1.46 -16.29 8.13
CA LEU A 221 -2.15 -16.31 6.84
C LEU A 221 -3.17 -17.45 6.84
N LEU A 222 -4.33 -17.23 6.24
CA LEU A 222 -5.33 -18.29 6.04
C LEU A 222 -4.76 -19.33 5.08
N GLU A 223 -4.56 -20.55 5.58
CA GLU A 223 -4.08 -21.67 4.77
C GLU A 223 -5.23 -22.25 3.94
N LEU A 224 -5.04 -22.30 2.62
CA LEU A 224 -6.01 -22.84 1.68
C LEU A 224 -5.69 -24.29 1.36
N ASP A 225 -6.74 -25.10 1.15
CA ASP A 225 -6.58 -26.47 0.67
C ASP A 225 -6.03 -26.45 -0.78
N PRO A 226 -4.82 -26.99 -1.02
CA PRO A 226 -4.22 -27.03 -2.36
C PRO A 226 -5.10 -27.75 -3.40
N ALA A 227 -5.94 -28.71 -2.97
CA ALA A 227 -6.83 -29.44 -3.87
C ALA A 227 -8.00 -28.60 -4.39
N LEU A 228 -8.25 -27.44 -3.78
CA LEU A 228 -9.32 -26.50 -4.18
C LEU A 228 -8.80 -25.29 -4.95
N LEU A 229 -7.49 -25.20 -5.21
CA LEU A 229 -6.91 -24.11 -5.98
C LEU A 229 -7.18 -24.31 -7.47
N GLU A 230 -7.76 -23.29 -8.09
CA GLU A 230 -8.17 -23.26 -9.50
C GLU A 230 -7.27 -22.32 -10.32
N GLN A 231 -6.83 -21.21 -9.73
CA GLN A 231 -6.01 -20.19 -10.39
C GLN A 231 -4.78 -19.87 -9.54
N PRO A 232 -3.58 -19.82 -10.14
CA PRO A 232 -2.39 -19.33 -9.44
C PRO A 232 -2.51 -17.84 -9.14
N LEU A 233 -1.75 -17.37 -8.15
CA LEU A 233 -1.69 -15.94 -7.82
C LEU A 233 -1.05 -15.11 -8.95
N TYR A 234 -0.10 -15.72 -9.66
CA TYR A 234 0.65 -15.12 -10.76
C TYR A 234 0.48 -15.93 -12.04
N HIS A 235 0.58 -15.25 -13.18
CA HIS A 235 0.55 -15.84 -14.52
C HIS A 235 1.96 -16.05 -15.07
#